data_AF-A0A255ZJS3-F1
#
_entry.id   AF-A0A255ZJS3-F1
#
_cell.length_a   1.000
_cell.length_b   1.000
_cell.length_c   1.000
_cell.angle_alpha   90.00
_cell.angle_beta   90.00
_cell.angle_gamma   90.00
#
_symmetry.space_group_name_H-M   'P 1'
#
loop_
_entity.id
_entity.type
_entity.pdbx_description
1 polymer ?
#
loop_
_entity_poly.entity_id
_entity_poly.type
_entity_poly.pdbx_seq_one_letter_code
_entity_poly.pdbx_strand_id
1 'polypeptide(L)'
;MTALLNWRIWAAIALAVILAATHWKVYKVGQNEVQAKWTAEKLDTAQQTLRLLEKNTRTSTELQDQADNTRRAKNAQIAQLDADLATALERLRERPDRPSGANLPADTGAGPNPGCTGAQLFRPDAGFLVRESARADKLLADLAQCQAAYDSARSAVNGQ
;
A
#
# COMPACT_ATOMS: atom_id res chain seq x y z
N MET A 1 43.07 3.69 -82.97
CA MET A 1 41.71 3.25 -83.34
C MET A 1 41.20 2.40 -82.20
N THR A 2 40.20 2.93 -81.51
CA THR A 2 39.51 2.33 -80.36
C THR A 2 39.16 0.88 -80.67
N ALA A 3 39.77 -0.05 -79.94
CA ALA A 3 39.41 -1.46 -79.99
C ALA A 3 37.91 -1.56 -79.69
N LEU A 4 37.11 -1.82 -80.73
CA LEU A 4 35.69 -2.08 -80.61
C LEU A 4 35.55 -3.40 -79.84
N LEU A 5 35.43 -3.24 -78.53
CA LEU A 5 35.17 -4.31 -77.58
C LEU A 5 34.01 -5.17 -78.11
N ASN A 6 34.26 -6.47 -78.30
CA ASN A 6 33.32 -7.44 -78.83
C ASN A 6 31.92 -7.26 -78.21
N TRP A 7 30.86 -7.23 -79.01
CA TRP A 7 29.48 -6.93 -78.57
C TRP A 7 29.04 -7.78 -77.37
N ARG A 8 29.56 -9.01 -77.27
CA ARG A 8 29.34 -9.93 -76.15
C ARG A 8 29.79 -9.36 -74.81
N ILE A 9 30.87 -8.59 -74.78
CA ILE A 9 31.38 -7.93 -73.57
C ILE A 9 30.46 -6.78 -73.17
N TRP A 10 29.98 -5.98 -74.12
CA TRP A 10 28.97 -4.96 -73.85
C TRP A 10 27.66 -5.55 -73.33
N ALA A 11 27.21 -6.67 -73.89
CA ALA A 11 26.04 -7.40 -73.41
C ALA A 11 26.24 -7.93 -71.97
N ALA A 12 27.42 -8.47 -71.66
CA ALA A 12 27.75 -8.93 -70.31
C ALA A 12 27.80 -7.78 -69.29
N ILE A 13 28.36 -6.63 -69.66
CA ILE A 13 28.38 -5.42 -68.82
C ILE A 13 26.96 -4.92 -68.57
N ALA A 14 26.12 -4.84 -69.62
CA ALA A 14 24.72 -4.42 -69.46
C ALA A 14 23.95 -5.35 -68.51
N LEU A 15 24.15 -6.67 -68.63
CA LEU A 15 23.58 -7.66 -67.72
C LEU A 15 24.04 -7.46 -66.26
N ALA A 16 25.34 -7.23 -66.05
CA ALA A 16 25.89 -6.99 -64.72
C ALA A 16 25.32 -5.72 -64.07
N VAL A 17 25.17 -4.63 -64.85
CA VAL A 17 24.58 -3.37 -64.38
C VAL A 17 23.10 -3.56 -64.02
N ILE A 18 22.34 -4.29 -64.84
CA ILE A 18 20.92 -4.59 -64.55
C ILE A 18 20.80 -5.39 -63.26
N LEU A 19 21.60 -6.44 -63.09
CA LEU A 19 21.60 -7.26 -61.86
C LEU A 19 22.00 -6.44 -60.64
N ALA A 20 23.03 -5.60 -60.75
CA ALA A 20 23.44 -4.73 -59.65
C ALA A 20 22.32 -3.75 -59.25
N ALA A 21 21.64 -3.15 -60.24
CA ALA A 21 20.54 -2.22 -60.01
C ALA A 21 19.33 -2.90 -59.37
N THR A 22 18.97 -4.11 -59.81
CA THR A 22 17.84 -4.87 -59.24
C THR A 22 18.14 -5.32 -57.81
N HIS A 23 19.33 -5.87 -57.55
CA HIS A 23 19.73 -6.27 -56.20
C HIS A 23 19.81 -5.08 -55.23
N TRP A 24 20.35 -3.94 -55.67
CA TRP A 24 20.40 -2.71 -54.86
C TRP A 24 19.00 -2.22 -54.48
N LYS A 25 18.08 -2.19 -55.44
CA LYS A 25 16.69 -1.77 -55.20
C LYS A 25 15.98 -2.69 -54.21
N VAL A 26 16.10 -4.01 -54.39
CA VAL A 26 15.49 -5.00 -53.49
C VAL A 26 16.07 -4.89 -52.08
N TYR A 27 17.39 -4.75 -51.95
CA TYR A 27 18.05 -4.57 -50.66
C TYR A 27 17.56 -3.31 -49.92
N LYS A 28 17.48 -2.17 -50.62
CA LYS A 28 16.99 -0.90 -50.05
C LYS A 28 15.52 -0.98 -49.61
N VAL A 29 14.66 -1.57 -50.43
CA VAL A 29 13.23 -1.73 -50.11
C VAL A 29 13.06 -2.68 -48.91
N GLY A 30 13.78 -3.80 -48.90
CA GLY A 30 13.74 -4.75 -47.78
C GLY A 30 14.22 -4.14 -46.47
N GLN A 31 15.31 -3.36 -46.48
CA GLN A 31 15.75 -2.63 -45.29
C GLN A 31 14.70 -1.65 -44.78
N ASN A 32 14.06 -0.88 -45.67
CA ASN A 32 13.03 0.07 -45.27
C ASN A 32 11.81 -0.63 -44.68
N GLU A 33 11.39 -1.76 -45.23
CA GLU A 33 10.27 -2.54 -44.69
C GLU A 33 10.59 -3.11 -43.31
N VAL A 34 11.79 -3.67 -43.12
CA VAL A 34 12.25 -4.17 -41.81
C VAL A 34 12.34 -3.03 -40.80
N GLN A 35 12.90 -1.89 -41.20
CA GLN A 35 13.00 -0.72 -40.33
C GLN A 35 11.61 -0.21 -39.93
N ALA A 36 10.65 -0.16 -40.86
CA ALA A 36 9.28 0.25 -40.58
C ALA A 36 8.56 -0.70 -39.63
N LYS A 37 8.75 -2.02 -39.77
CA LYS A 37 8.20 -3.02 -38.85
C LYS A 37 8.83 -2.88 -37.46
N TRP A 38 10.16 -2.72 -37.41
CA TRP A 38 10.88 -2.54 -36.15
C TRP A 38 10.48 -1.26 -35.41
N THR A 39 10.33 -0.12 -36.11
CA THR A 39 9.88 1.13 -35.48
C THR A 39 8.43 1.02 -35.01
N ALA A 40 7.55 0.37 -35.78
CA ALA A 40 6.18 0.14 -35.37
C ALA A 40 6.09 -0.74 -34.10
N GLU A 41 6.85 -1.84 -34.05
CA GLU A 41 6.91 -2.72 -32.88
C GLU A 41 7.47 -2.01 -31.64
N LYS A 42 8.54 -1.20 -31.82
CA LYS A 42 9.11 -0.40 -30.73
C LYS A 42 8.11 0.62 -30.19
N LEU A 43 7.34 1.25 -31.08
CA LEU A 43 6.32 2.21 -30.69
C LEU A 43 5.17 1.54 -29.94
N ASP A 44 4.68 0.40 -30.42
CA ASP A 44 3.64 -0.37 -29.73
C ASP A 44 4.12 -0.86 -28.37
N THR A 45 5.33 -1.42 -28.30
CA THR A 45 5.95 -1.86 -27.04
C THR A 45 6.09 -0.70 -26.05
N ALA A 46 6.55 0.47 -26.52
CA ALA A 46 6.67 1.66 -25.68
C ALA A 46 5.29 2.13 -25.18
N GLN A 47 4.26 2.14 -26.02
CA GLN A 47 2.89 2.48 -25.61
C GLN A 47 2.33 1.49 -24.59
N GLN A 48 2.51 0.19 -24.81
CA GLN A 48 2.10 -0.85 -23.85
C GLN A 48 2.82 -0.68 -22.51
N THR A 49 4.13 -0.41 -22.55
CA THR A 49 4.94 -0.17 -21.35
C THR A 49 4.44 1.04 -20.58
N LEU A 50 4.17 2.16 -21.25
CA LEU A 50 3.60 3.36 -20.63
C LEU A 50 2.23 3.10 -20.00
N ARG A 51 1.35 2.36 -20.69
CA ARG A 51 0.04 1.97 -20.15
C ARG A 51 0.18 1.08 -18.90
N LEU A 52 1.11 0.14 -18.91
CA LEU A 52 1.37 -0.74 -17.77
C LEU A 52 1.97 0.04 -16.59
N LEU A 53 2.91 0.96 -16.87
CA LEU A 53 3.48 1.85 -15.86
C LEU A 53 2.40 2.71 -15.23
N GLU A 54 1.56 3.36 -16.03
CA GLU A 54 0.46 4.19 -15.51
C GLU A 54 -0.51 3.38 -14.65
N LYS A 55 -0.90 2.18 -15.10
CA LYS A 55 -1.74 1.27 -14.31
C LYS A 55 -1.06 0.87 -13.00
N ASN A 56 0.20 0.45 -13.04
CA ASN A 56 0.95 0.05 -11.85
C ASN A 56 1.12 1.22 -10.87
N THR A 57 1.40 2.43 -11.37
CA THR A 57 1.49 3.62 -10.53
C THR A 57 0.16 3.90 -9.86
N ARG A 58 -0.96 3.91 -10.60
CA ARG A 58 -2.31 4.11 -10.04
C ARG A 58 -2.67 3.07 -8.98
N THR A 59 -2.46 1.79 -9.28
CA THR A 59 -2.71 0.71 -8.31
C THR A 59 -1.81 0.85 -7.08
N SER A 60 -0.53 1.18 -7.25
CA SER A 60 0.39 1.37 -6.14
C SER A 60 -0.01 2.55 -5.25
N THR A 61 -0.38 3.68 -5.83
CA THR A 61 -0.84 4.85 -5.07
C THR A 61 -2.14 4.55 -4.33
N GLU A 62 -3.09 3.88 -4.98
CA GLU A 62 -4.36 3.52 -4.35
C GLU A 62 -4.15 2.57 -3.15
N LEU A 63 -3.29 1.56 -3.30
CA LEU A 63 -2.94 0.65 -2.20
C LEU A 63 -2.23 1.39 -1.05
N GLN A 64 -1.35 2.34 -1.37
CA GLN A 64 -0.69 3.17 -0.36
C GLN A 64 -1.70 4.05 0.38
N ASP A 65 -2.60 4.72 -0.34
CA ASP A 65 -3.63 5.58 0.25
C ASP A 65 -4.57 4.77 1.15
N GLN A 66 -4.99 3.58 0.73
CA GLN A 66 -5.81 2.69 1.55
C GLN A 66 -5.09 2.25 2.84
N ALA A 67 -3.81 1.89 2.74
CA ALA A 67 -3.00 1.53 3.89
C ALA A 67 -2.83 2.71 4.85
N ASP A 68 -2.56 3.90 4.33
CA ASP A 68 -2.40 5.12 5.11
C ASP A 68 -3.71 5.54 5.78
N ASN A 69 -4.84 5.46 5.10
CA ASN A 69 -6.15 5.75 5.67
C ASN A 69 -6.47 4.81 6.84
N THR A 70 -6.20 3.52 6.67
CA THR A 70 -6.40 2.51 7.73
C THR A 70 -5.52 2.81 8.94
N ARG A 71 -4.24 3.18 8.72
CA ARG A 71 -3.32 3.59 9.79
C ARG A 71 -3.77 4.87 10.49
N ARG A 72 -4.21 5.87 9.73
CA ARG A 72 -4.71 7.15 10.26
C ARG A 72 -5.94 6.95 11.13
N ALA A 73 -6.91 6.15 10.68
CA ALA A 73 -8.12 5.86 11.45
C ALA A 73 -7.81 5.21 12.79
N LYS A 74 -6.95 4.18 12.79
CA LYS A 74 -6.48 3.55 14.03
C LYS A 74 -5.74 4.54 14.93
N ASN A 75 -4.81 5.31 14.38
CA ASN A 75 -4.02 6.25 15.19
C ASN A 75 -4.90 7.33 15.82
N ALA A 76 -5.92 7.81 15.09
CA ALA A 76 -6.91 8.73 15.63
C ALA A 76 -7.72 8.09 16.78
N GLN A 77 -8.12 6.83 16.62
CA GLN A 77 -8.83 6.08 17.67
C GLN A 77 -7.94 5.89 18.92
N ILE A 78 -6.68 5.52 18.75
CA ILE A 78 -5.73 5.37 19.88
C ILE A 78 -5.51 6.70 20.57
N ALA A 79 -5.33 7.79 19.83
CA ALA A 79 -5.16 9.13 20.39
C ALA A 79 -6.39 9.56 21.21
N GLN A 80 -7.59 9.24 20.74
CA GLN A 80 -8.82 9.48 21.49
C GLN A 80 -8.86 8.65 22.78
N LEU A 81 -8.55 7.35 22.71
CA LEU A 81 -8.48 6.48 23.89
C LEU A 81 -7.46 6.97 24.93
N ASP A 82 -6.33 7.51 24.48
CA ASP A 82 -5.32 8.10 25.35
C ASP A 82 -5.80 9.39 26.03
N ALA A 83 -6.50 10.25 25.28
CA ALA A 83 -7.11 11.46 25.84
C ALA A 83 -8.20 11.13 26.88
N ASP A 84 -9.02 10.12 26.59
CA ASP A 84 -10.07 9.64 27.49
C ASP A 84 -9.47 9.00 28.75
N LEU A 85 -8.41 8.20 28.62
CA LEU A 85 -7.66 7.65 29.73
C LEU A 85 -7.08 8.76 30.62
N ALA A 86 -6.45 9.77 30.04
CA ALA A 86 -5.89 10.91 30.78
C ALA A 86 -6.99 11.65 31.56
N THR A 87 -8.13 11.92 30.90
CA THR A 87 -9.29 12.57 31.52
C THR A 87 -9.87 11.74 32.66
N ALA A 88 -9.99 10.41 32.47
CA ALA A 88 -10.49 9.51 33.50
C ALA A 88 -9.56 9.45 34.71
N LEU A 89 -8.24 9.37 34.49
CA LEU A 89 -7.25 9.40 35.56
C LEU A 89 -7.24 10.73 36.32
N GLU A 90 -7.48 11.85 35.62
CA GLU A 90 -7.63 13.16 36.28
C GLU A 90 -8.83 13.18 37.23
N ARG A 91 -10.00 12.70 36.77
CA ARG A 91 -11.20 12.59 37.61
C ARG A 91 -11.00 11.67 38.81
N LEU A 92 -10.13 10.67 38.70
CA LEU A 92 -9.79 9.78 39.82
C LEU A 92 -8.92 10.45 40.89
N ARG A 93 -8.26 11.59 40.62
CA ARG A 93 -7.44 12.28 41.62
C ARG A 93 -8.24 12.78 42.81
N GLU A 94 -9.51 13.13 42.60
CA GLU A 94 -10.42 13.58 43.67
C GLU A 94 -10.88 12.45 44.59
N ARG A 95 -10.63 11.17 44.22
CA ARG A 95 -11.05 10.03 45.01
C ARG A 95 -10.11 9.78 46.20
N PRO A 96 -10.65 9.27 47.32
CA PRO A 96 -9.85 8.89 48.46
C PRO A 96 -8.90 7.74 48.13
N ASP A 97 -7.71 7.78 48.73
CA ASP A 97 -6.82 6.63 48.79
C ASP A 97 -7.36 5.55 49.71
N ARG A 98 -6.90 4.32 49.47
CA ARG A 98 -7.14 3.23 50.41
C ARG A 98 -6.42 3.57 51.73
N PRO A 99 -7.11 3.53 52.89
CA PRO A 99 -6.46 3.72 54.18
C PRO A 99 -5.38 2.65 54.40
N SER A 100 -4.15 3.09 54.72
CA SER A 100 -2.96 2.24 54.89
C SER A 100 -2.75 1.75 56.33
N GLY A 101 -3.84 1.54 57.08
CA GLY A 101 -3.78 1.12 58.47
C GLY A 101 -3.98 -0.38 58.64
N ALA A 102 -3.11 -1.03 59.44
CA ALA A 102 -3.34 -2.35 60.04
C ALA A 102 -4.53 -2.39 61.03
N ASN A 103 -5.44 -1.42 60.95
CA ASN A 103 -6.67 -1.37 61.74
C ASN A 103 -7.83 -1.67 60.79
N LEU A 104 -8.32 -2.90 60.92
CA LEU A 104 -9.63 -3.34 60.44
C LEU A 104 -10.70 -2.26 60.73
N PRO A 105 -11.73 -2.11 59.88
CA PRO A 105 -12.83 -1.21 60.18
C PRO A 105 -13.42 -1.53 61.56
N ALA A 106 -13.52 -0.52 62.42
CA ALA A 106 -14.25 -0.63 63.68
C ALA A 106 -15.78 -0.60 63.49
N ASP A 107 -16.27 -0.53 62.24
CA ASP A 107 -17.70 -0.47 61.95
C ASP A 107 -18.21 -1.78 61.32
N THR A 108 -18.97 -2.52 62.13
CA THR A 108 -19.93 -3.55 61.71
C THR A 108 -21.28 -2.93 61.28
N GLY A 109 -21.34 -1.59 61.15
CA GLY A 109 -22.54 -0.85 60.79
C GLY A 109 -22.95 -1.04 59.33
N ALA A 110 -24.24 -1.22 59.09
CA ALA A 110 -24.88 -1.36 57.78
C ALA A 110 -24.93 -0.05 56.96
N GLY A 111 -23.89 0.80 57.05
CA GLY A 111 -23.74 2.00 56.24
C GLY A 111 -23.05 1.71 54.90
N PRO A 112 -23.13 2.60 53.90
CA PRO A 112 -22.44 2.44 52.63
C PRO A 112 -20.92 2.43 52.84
N ASN A 113 -20.33 1.24 52.90
CA ASN A 113 -18.90 1.07 52.99
C ASN A 113 -18.24 1.42 51.65
N PRO A 114 -17.23 2.31 51.61
CA PRO A 114 -16.49 2.59 50.39
C PRO A 114 -15.83 1.32 49.84
N GLY A 115 -15.89 1.12 48.52
CA GLY A 115 -15.32 -0.03 47.81
C GLY A 115 -16.29 -1.15 47.42
N CYS A 116 -17.57 -1.12 47.82
CA CYS A 116 -18.53 -2.19 47.48
C CYS A 116 -19.13 -2.10 46.06
N THR A 117 -19.00 -0.96 45.38
CA THR A 117 -19.45 -0.77 43.99
C THR A 117 -18.36 -0.11 43.16
N GLY A 118 -18.41 -0.25 41.82
CA GLY A 118 -17.44 0.37 40.92
C GLY A 118 -17.34 1.90 41.09
N ALA A 119 -18.46 2.56 41.41
CA ALA A 119 -18.50 4.00 41.70
C ALA A 119 -17.74 4.38 42.99
N GLN A 120 -17.67 3.46 43.95
CA GLN A 120 -17.07 3.66 45.27
C GLN A 120 -15.64 3.12 45.38
N LEU A 121 -15.04 2.62 44.29
CA LEU A 121 -13.65 2.14 44.29
C LEU A 121 -12.68 3.25 44.70
N PHE A 122 -11.72 2.87 45.54
CA PHE A 122 -10.59 3.73 45.91
C PHE A 122 -9.77 4.10 44.69
N ARG A 123 -9.11 5.25 44.76
CA ARG A 123 -8.27 5.80 43.70
C ARG A 123 -7.31 4.79 43.05
N PRO A 124 -6.48 4.02 43.79
CA PRO A 124 -5.56 3.06 43.19
C PRO A 124 -6.26 1.91 42.45
N ASP A 125 -7.35 1.38 43.02
CA ASP A 125 -8.10 0.24 42.44
C ASP A 125 -8.85 0.67 41.16
N ALA A 126 -9.52 1.82 41.20
CA ALA A 126 -10.16 2.41 40.03
C ALA A 126 -9.14 2.78 38.94
N GLY A 127 -7.97 3.30 39.34
CA GLY A 127 -6.89 3.66 38.42
C GLY A 127 -6.30 2.45 37.70
N PHE A 128 -6.18 1.31 38.39
CA PHE A 128 -5.78 0.05 37.77
C PHE A 128 -6.80 -0.39 36.71
N LEU A 129 -8.09 -0.45 37.08
CA LEU A 129 -9.14 -0.91 36.16
C LEU A 129 -9.28 -0.02 34.92
N VAL A 130 -9.20 1.30 35.07
CA VAL A 130 -9.28 2.24 33.94
C VAL A 130 -8.08 2.09 32.98
N ARG A 131 -6.89 1.81 33.51
CA ARG A 131 -5.71 1.53 32.66
C ARG A 131 -5.85 0.20 31.94
N GLU A 132 -6.42 -0.81 32.59
CA GLU A 132 -6.64 -2.12 32.00
C GLU A 132 -7.74 -2.09 30.93
N SER A 133 -8.83 -1.35 31.16
CA SER A 133 -9.85 -1.14 30.13
C SER A 133 -9.27 -0.42 28.91
N ALA A 134 -8.48 0.64 29.12
CA ALA A 134 -7.83 1.34 28.02
C ALA A 134 -6.84 0.45 27.24
N ARG A 135 -6.16 -0.50 27.92
CA ARG A 135 -5.33 -1.51 27.25
C ARG A 135 -6.19 -2.44 26.39
N ALA A 136 -7.31 -2.92 26.92
CA ALA A 136 -8.24 -3.78 26.18
C ALA A 136 -8.83 -3.07 24.95
N ASP A 137 -9.23 -1.80 25.09
CA ASP A 137 -9.77 -1.00 23.98
C ASP A 137 -8.74 -0.80 22.86
N LYS A 138 -7.47 -0.59 23.21
CA LYS A 138 -6.37 -0.54 22.22
C LYS A 138 -6.20 -1.87 21.50
N LEU A 139 -6.30 -2.98 22.22
CA LEU A 139 -6.21 -4.32 21.62
C LEU A 139 -7.38 -4.58 20.64
N LEU A 140 -8.58 -4.10 20.96
CA LEU A 140 -9.73 -4.16 20.05
C LEU A 140 -9.49 -3.32 18.79
N ALA A 141 -8.91 -2.12 18.92
CA ALA A 141 -8.53 -1.30 17.77
C ALA A 141 -7.47 -1.99 16.88
N ASP A 142 -6.48 -2.65 17.49
CA ASP A 142 -5.48 -3.45 16.77
C ASP A 142 -6.12 -4.63 16.03
N LEU A 143 -7.03 -5.35 16.70
CA LEU A 143 -7.74 -6.48 16.11
C LEU A 143 -8.63 -6.05 14.94
N ALA A 144 -9.35 -4.94 15.06
CA ALA A 144 -10.15 -4.38 13.97
C ALA A 144 -9.29 -4.02 12.76
N GLN A 145 -8.09 -3.46 12.97
CA GLN A 145 -7.13 -3.19 11.89
C GLN A 145 -6.71 -4.48 11.18
N CYS A 146 -6.37 -5.52 11.95
CA CYS A 146 -5.97 -6.81 11.40
C CYS A 146 -7.09 -7.48 10.59
N GLN A 147 -8.32 -7.44 11.09
CA GLN A 147 -9.49 -7.97 10.38
C GLN A 147 -9.76 -7.21 9.08
N ALA A 148 -9.72 -5.88 9.11
CA ALA A 148 -9.89 -5.06 7.90
C ALA A 148 -8.82 -5.36 6.84
N ALA A 149 -7.56 -5.53 7.25
CA ALA A 149 -6.47 -5.90 6.34
C ALA A 149 -6.66 -7.31 5.76
N TYR A 150 -7.10 -8.26 6.58
CA TYR A 150 -7.39 -9.62 6.14
C TYR A 150 -8.57 -9.66 5.16
N ASP A 151 -9.67 -8.98 5.46
CA ASP A 151 -10.87 -8.95 4.61
C ASP A 151 -10.57 -8.27 3.28
N SER A 152 -9.77 -7.19 3.28
CA SER A 152 -9.26 -6.57 2.07
C SER A 152 -8.46 -7.55 1.21
N ALA A 153 -7.46 -8.23 1.79
CA ALA A 153 -6.67 -9.23 1.08
C ALA A 153 -7.52 -10.41 0.57
N ARG A 154 -8.47 -10.88 1.39
CA ARG A 154 -9.39 -11.95 1.05
C ARG A 154 -10.31 -11.57 -0.11
N SER A 155 -10.80 -10.32 -0.14
CA SER A 155 -11.64 -9.81 -1.22
C SER A 155 -10.85 -9.68 -2.53
N ALA A 156 -9.58 -9.27 -2.45
CA ALA A 156 -8.70 -9.18 -3.61
C ALA A 156 -8.40 -10.55 -4.25
N VAL A 157 -8.37 -11.62 -3.45
CA VAL A 157 -8.14 -12.99 -3.95
C VAL A 157 -9.43 -13.67 -4.42
N ASN A 158 -10.54 -13.52 -3.69
CA ASN A 158 -11.81 -14.19 -4.00
C ASN A 158 -12.70 -13.40 -4.99
N GLY A 159 -12.39 -12.14 -5.26
CA GLY A 159 -13.07 -11.29 -6.24
C GLY A 159 -12.45 -11.35 -7.65
N GLN A 160 -11.49 -12.26 -7.87
CA GLN A 160 -10.91 -12.57 -9.19
C GLN A 160 -11.62 -13.76 -9.84
#